data_AF-A0A0K9CLP3-F1
#
_entry.id   AF-A0A0K9CLP3-F1
#
_cell.length_a   1.000
_cell.length_b   1.000
_cell.length_c   1.000
_cell.angle_alpha   90.00
_cell.angle_beta   90.00
_cell.angle_gamma   90.00
#
_symmetry.space_group_name_H-M   'P 1'
#
loop_
_entity.id
_entity.type
_entity.pdbx_description
1 polymer ?
#
loop_
_entity_poly.entity_id
_entity_poly.type
_entity_poly.pdbx_seq_one_letter_code
_entity_poly.pdbx_strand_id
1 'polypeptide(L)'
;MIKEYQNEKNKLSTYVPWIAMIDKEAIILNKNGTFQKTLKFRGHDLDSATMYELRNSDARLNDVLRRLDGGWTMHIEAKRVRSKEYSTNEIDNFALKLIDNERKEKFESGNYFESEYYLTLTYLTPIDAEKKIKKIFCG
;
A
#
# COMPACT_ATOMS: atom_id res chain seq x y z
N MET A 1 -7.60 12.92 -39.81
CA MET A 1 -7.64 11.74 -38.93
C MET A 1 -7.49 12.18 -37.46
N ILE A 2 -8.47 12.87 -36.85
CA ILE A 2 -8.34 13.43 -35.47
C ILE A 2 -9.70 13.63 -34.76
N LYS A 3 -10.67 12.69 -34.87
CA LYS A 3 -11.91 12.76 -34.08
C LYS A 3 -12.07 11.56 -33.14
N GLU A 4 -11.70 10.36 -33.60
CA GLU A 4 -11.78 9.15 -32.78
C GLU A 4 -10.85 9.15 -31.56
N TYR A 5 -9.67 9.79 -31.64
CA TYR A 5 -8.74 9.89 -30.51
C TYR A 5 -9.10 10.96 -29.46
N GLN A 6 -10.04 11.87 -29.74
CA GLN A 6 -10.40 12.93 -28.79
C GLN A 6 -11.41 12.47 -27.73
N ASN A 7 -12.28 11.52 -28.06
CA ASN A 7 -13.30 11.02 -27.13
C ASN A 7 -12.73 10.18 -25.98
N GLU A 8 -11.55 9.57 -26.15
CA GLU A 8 -10.90 8.81 -25.09
C GLU A 8 -10.18 9.68 -24.06
N LYS A 9 -9.65 10.84 -24.45
CA LYS A 9 -8.88 11.72 -23.53
C LYS A 9 -9.72 12.43 -22.47
N ASN A 10 -11.05 12.36 -22.55
CA ASN A 10 -11.95 12.96 -21.57
C ASN A 10 -12.40 11.99 -20.46
N LYS A 11 -11.92 10.74 -20.45
CA LYS A 11 -12.27 9.77 -19.41
C LYS A 11 -11.15 9.67 -18.37
N LEU A 12 -11.52 9.68 -17.08
CA LEU A 12 -10.57 9.43 -15.97
C LEU A 12 -9.84 8.10 -16.15
N SER A 13 -10.55 7.10 -16.68
CA SER A 13 -10.01 5.78 -17.00
C SER A 13 -8.80 5.83 -17.92
N THR A 14 -8.61 6.89 -18.71
CA THR A 14 -7.47 7.07 -19.62
C THR A 14 -6.20 7.49 -18.88
N TYR A 15 -6.33 8.21 -17.75
CA TYR A 15 -5.20 8.73 -16.98
C TYR A 15 -4.70 7.79 -15.89
N VAL A 16 -5.53 6.85 -15.44
CA VAL A 16 -5.14 5.86 -14.43
C VAL A 16 -4.38 4.68 -15.07
N PRO A 17 -3.38 4.09 -14.39
CA PRO A 17 -2.58 2.99 -14.95
C PRO A 17 -3.29 1.62 -14.88
N TRP A 18 -4.32 1.48 -14.05
CA TRP A 18 -5.05 0.23 -13.83
C TRP A 18 -6.20 0.02 -14.82
N ILE A 19 -6.47 -1.25 -15.14
CA ILE A 19 -7.61 -1.70 -15.93
C ILE A 19 -8.70 -2.26 -15.00
N ALA A 20 -8.37 -3.29 -14.24
CA ALA A 20 -9.35 -4.05 -13.46
C ALA A 20 -8.70 -4.80 -12.30
N MET A 21 -9.50 -5.14 -11.30
CA MET A 21 -9.16 -6.14 -10.31
C MET A 21 -9.54 -7.52 -10.85
N ILE A 22 -8.57 -8.41 -10.98
CA ILE A 22 -8.72 -9.71 -11.66
C ILE A 22 -8.85 -10.89 -10.70
N ASP A 23 -8.62 -10.67 -9.42
CA ASP A 23 -8.65 -11.70 -8.39
C ASP A 23 -9.28 -11.20 -7.10
N LYS A 24 -9.84 -12.13 -6.30
CA LYS A 24 -10.49 -11.84 -5.03
C LYS A 24 -9.53 -11.29 -3.97
N GLU A 25 -8.23 -11.58 -4.10
CA GLU A 25 -7.20 -11.05 -3.22
C GLU A 25 -6.61 -9.71 -3.69
N ALA A 26 -7.40 -8.92 -4.42
CA ALA A 26 -7.06 -7.56 -4.85
C ALA A 26 -5.82 -7.46 -5.76
N ILE A 27 -5.64 -8.43 -6.67
CA ILE A 27 -4.65 -8.31 -7.75
C ILE A 27 -5.22 -7.40 -8.83
N ILE A 28 -4.46 -6.36 -9.18
CA ILE A 28 -4.79 -5.37 -10.20
C ILE A 28 -4.04 -5.68 -11.49
N LEU A 29 -4.74 -5.69 -12.62
CA LEU A 29 -4.16 -5.69 -13.95
C LEU A 29 -3.95 -4.24 -14.42
N ASN A 30 -2.74 -3.91 -14.84
CA ASN A 30 -2.38 -2.61 -15.40
C ASN A 30 -2.45 -2.59 -16.93
N LYS A 31 -2.56 -1.39 -17.51
CA LYS A 31 -2.64 -1.16 -18.96
C LYS A 31 -1.43 -1.60 -19.75
N ASN A 32 -0.26 -1.62 -19.12
CA ASN A 32 0.96 -2.17 -19.69
C ASN A 32 1.04 -3.70 -19.55
N GLY A 33 -0.02 -4.36 -19.08
CA GLY A 33 -0.10 -5.82 -18.91
C GLY A 33 0.55 -6.35 -17.64
N THR A 34 1.07 -5.51 -16.75
CA THR A 34 1.65 -5.97 -15.48
C THR A 34 0.57 -6.27 -14.45
N PHE A 35 0.89 -7.17 -13.52
CA PHE A 35 0.08 -7.39 -12.33
C PHE A 35 0.62 -6.61 -11.17
N GLN A 36 -0.25 -6.07 -10.32
CA GLN A 36 0.11 -5.31 -9.14
C GLN A 36 -0.70 -5.77 -7.93
N LYS A 37 -0.07 -5.84 -6.76
CA LYS A 37 -0.74 -5.98 -5.46
C LYS A 37 -0.11 -5.02 -4.45
N THR A 38 -0.96 -4.34 -3.70
CA THR A 38 -0.52 -3.41 -2.64
C THR A 38 -0.94 -3.94 -1.29
N LEU A 39 0.01 -3.99 -0.36
CA LEU A 39 -0.16 -4.47 1.00
C LEU A 39 0.11 -3.31 1.96
N LYS A 40 -0.76 -3.12 2.94
CA LYS A 40 -0.45 -2.24 4.08
C LYS A 40 0.34 -3.04 5.10
N PHE A 41 1.44 -2.48 5.59
CA PHE A 41 2.24 -3.12 6.63
C PHE A 41 2.61 -2.12 7.73
N ARG A 42 3.06 -2.64 8.87
CA ARG A 42 3.66 -1.86 9.94
C ARG A 42 4.95 -2.55 10.36
N GLY A 43 6.07 -1.86 10.17
CA GLY A 43 7.37 -2.33 10.64
C GLY A 43 7.44 -2.30 12.16
N HIS A 44 8.41 -3.02 12.72
CA HIS A 44 8.79 -2.83 14.11
C HIS A 44 9.39 -1.43 14.28
N ASP A 45 9.32 -0.89 15.50
CA ASP A 45 9.96 0.37 15.82
C ASP A 45 11.49 0.20 15.73
N LEU A 46 12.09 0.81 14.70
CA LEU A 46 13.53 0.68 14.42
C LEU A 46 14.37 1.55 15.36
N ASP A 47 13.78 2.61 15.94
CA ASP A 47 14.49 3.52 16.85
C ASP A 47 14.77 2.85 18.20
N SER A 48 14.00 1.82 18.56
CA SER A 48 14.20 1.00 19.77
C SER A 48 14.85 -0.36 19.49
N ALA A 49 15.17 -0.67 18.23
CA ALA A 49 15.73 -1.96 17.85
C ALA A 49 17.22 -2.08 18.20
N THR A 50 17.62 -3.23 18.71
CA THR A 50 19.03 -3.57 18.92
C THR A 50 19.74 -3.84 17.60
N MET A 51 21.06 -3.70 17.56
CA MET A 51 21.87 -4.03 16.37
C MET A 51 21.69 -5.49 15.91
N TYR A 52 21.41 -6.40 16.83
CA TYR A 52 21.15 -7.80 16.51
C TYR A 52 19.79 -7.97 15.79
N GLU A 53 18.75 -7.28 16.27
CA GLU A 53 17.41 -7.32 15.66
C GLU A 53 17.39 -6.71 14.27
N LEU A 54 18.12 -5.60 14.06
CA LEU A 54 18.29 -4.99 12.74
C LEU A 54 18.94 -5.98 11.76
N ARG A 55 20.07 -6.60 12.13
CA ARG A 55 20.77 -7.57 11.28
C ARG A 55 19.90 -8.79 10.94
N ASN A 56 19.15 -9.30 11.91
CA ASN A 56 18.23 -10.42 11.68
C ASN A 56 17.08 -10.02 10.73
N SER A 57 16.60 -8.78 10.83
CA SER A 57 15.56 -8.25 9.93
C SER A 57 16.08 -8.11 8.49
N ASP A 58 17.30 -7.59 8.33
CA ASP A 58 17.98 -7.47 7.03
C ASP A 58 18.21 -8.84 6.38
N ALA A 59 18.67 -9.83 7.16
CA ALA A 59 18.89 -11.19 6.65
C ALA A 59 17.59 -11.81 6.14
N ARG A 60 16.50 -11.68 6.91
CA ARG A 60 15.17 -12.18 6.50
C ARG A 60 14.64 -11.48 5.26
N LEU A 61 14.81 -10.16 5.18
CA LEU A 61 14.40 -9.39 4.01
C LEU A 61 15.18 -9.87 2.78
N ASN A 62 16.50 -9.98 2.88
CA ASN A 62 17.34 -10.46 1.79
C ASN A 62 16.94 -11.88 1.33
N ASP A 63 16.71 -12.80 2.26
CA ASP A 63 16.27 -14.16 1.92
C ASP A 63 14.92 -14.20 1.22
N VAL A 64 14.01 -13.26 1.51
CA VAL A 64 12.74 -13.12 0.78
C VAL A 64 12.98 -12.54 -0.60
N LEU A 65 13.75 -11.46 -0.70
CA LEU A 65 14.02 -10.77 -1.96
C LEU A 65 14.79 -11.63 -2.96
N ARG A 66 15.71 -12.47 -2.48
CA ARG A 66 16.47 -13.41 -3.32
C ARG A 66 15.59 -14.47 -3.99
N ARG A 67 14.39 -14.73 -3.46
CA ARG A 67 13.42 -15.64 -4.10
C ARG A 67 12.61 -14.99 -5.21
N LEU A 68 12.60 -13.66 -5.28
CA LEU A 68 12.00 -12.94 -6.40
C LEU A 68 12.96 -13.03 -7.58
N ASP A 69 12.48 -13.62 -8.67
CA ASP A 69 13.21 -13.73 -9.92
C ASP A 69 13.13 -12.41 -10.72
N GLY A 70 13.53 -12.46 -11.99
CA GLY A 70 13.42 -11.30 -12.86
C GLY A 70 11.96 -10.88 -13.11
N GLY A 71 11.75 -9.58 -13.32
CA GLY A 71 10.43 -9.04 -13.69
C GLY A 71 9.60 -8.50 -12.53
N TRP A 72 10.11 -8.58 -11.30
CA TRP A 72 9.51 -7.92 -10.14
C TRP A 72 10.02 -6.49 -9.95
N THR A 73 9.11 -5.58 -9.63
CA THR A 73 9.39 -4.24 -9.13
C THR A 73 8.68 -4.05 -7.80
N MET A 74 9.33 -3.34 -6.87
CA MET A 74 8.76 -3.03 -5.56
C MET A 74 8.73 -1.51 -5.35
N HIS A 75 7.65 -1.02 -4.78
CA HIS A 75 7.52 0.36 -4.33
C HIS A 75 7.10 0.37 -2.87
N ILE A 76 7.81 1.14 -2.05
CA ILE A 76 7.50 1.31 -0.63
C ILE A 76 7.08 2.78 -0.43
N GLU A 77 5.90 2.98 0.12
CA GLU A 77 5.35 4.30 0.43
C GLU A 77 5.18 4.44 1.94
N ALA A 78 5.58 5.60 2.48
CA ALA A 78 5.31 6.01 3.85
C ALA A 78 4.41 7.25 3.81
N LYS A 79 3.14 7.09 4.17
CA LYS A 79 2.15 8.17 4.19
C LYS A 79 1.93 8.63 5.61
N ARG A 80 2.21 9.91 5.88
CA ARG A 80 1.89 10.54 7.15
C ARG A 80 0.42 10.97 7.14
N VAL A 81 -0.39 10.33 7.97
CA VAL A 81 -1.82 10.62 8.12
C VAL A 81 -2.06 11.24 9.49
N ARG A 82 -3.10 12.06 9.63
CA ARG A 82 -3.55 12.50 10.95
C ARG A 82 -3.97 11.26 11.75
N SER A 83 -3.62 11.23 13.03
CA SER A 83 -4.05 10.18 13.94
C SER A 83 -5.57 10.03 13.87
N LYS A 84 -6.06 8.79 13.93
CA LYS A 84 -7.49 8.51 14.01
C LYS A 84 -8.08 9.07 15.31
N GLU A 85 -9.39 9.24 15.32
CA GLU A 85 -10.15 9.58 16.51
C GLU A 85 -9.85 8.59 17.65
N TYR A 86 -9.73 9.12 18.87
CA TYR A 86 -9.42 8.33 20.05
C TYR A 86 -10.57 7.36 20.34
N SER A 87 -10.31 6.05 20.28
CA SER A 87 -11.32 5.06 20.65
C SER A 87 -11.49 5.06 22.16
N THR A 88 -12.63 5.53 22.64
CA THR A 88 -12.98 5.44 24.07
C THR A 88 -13.44 4.02 24.40
N ASN A 89 -12.81 3.40 25.38
CA ASN A 89 -13.31 2.17 26.01
C ASN A 89 -14.09 2.54 27.28
N GLU A 90 -15.07 1.72 27.65
CA GLU A 90 -15.70 1.86 28.97
C GLU A 90 -14.71 1.42 30.05
N ILE A 91 -14.40 2.34 30.96
CA ILE A 91 -13.47 2.12 32.07
C ILE A 91 -14.24 2.40 33.37
N ASP A 92 -14.42 1.37 34.19
CA ASP A 92 -15.15 1.45 35.45
C ASP A 92 -14.36 2.17 36.56
N ASN A 93 -13.02 2.11 36.50
CA ASN A 93 -12.16 2.76 37.47
C ASN A 93 -12.05 4.27 37.22
N PHE A 94 -12.45 5.08 38.21
CA PHE A 94 -12.45 6.54 38.11
C PHE A 94 -11.07 7.16 37.82
N ALA A 95 -10.00 6.66 38.44
CA ALA A 95 -8.65 7.19 38.23
C ALA A 95 -8.15 6.90 36.81
N LEU A 96 -8.40 5.69 36.32
CA LEU A 96 -8.06 5.32 34.94
C LEU A 96 -8.90 6.12 33.93
N LYS A 97 -10.17 6.38 34.24
CA LYS A 97 -11.05 7.20 33.40
C LYS A 97 -10.59 8.66 33.31
N LEU A 98 -10.07 9.23 34.39
CA LEU A 98 -9.50 10.58 34.38
C LEU A 98 -8.27 10.65 33.46
N ILE A 99 -7.36 9.68 33.59
CA ILE A 99 -6.17 9.57 32.74
C ILE A 99 -6.57 9.37 31.27
N ASP A 100 -7.57 8.54 30.99
CA ASP A 100 -8.07 8.29 29.64
C ASP A 100 -8.67 9.55 29.01
N ASN A 101 -9.43 10.34 29.78
CA ASN A 101 -9.96 11.62 29.32
C ASN A 101 -8.85 12.63 28.97
N GLU A 102 -7.81 12.76 29.80
CA GLU A 102 -6.66 13.63 29.48
C GLU A 102 -5.92 13.16 28.21
N ARG A 103 -5.79 11.84 28.02
CA ARG A 103 -5.21 11.26 26.80
C ARG A 103 -6.08 11.60 25.60
N LYS A 104 -7.39 11.41 25.72
CA LYS A 104 -8.36 11.74 24.67
C LYS A 104 -8.26 13.20 24.25
N GLU A 105 -8.31 14.14 25.20
CA GLU A 105 -8.21 15.58 24.92
C GLU A 105 -6.91 15.95 24.20
N LYS A 106 -5.79 15.34 24.62
CA LYS A 106 -4.52 15.48 23.90
C LYS A 106 -4.62 14.95 22.48
N PHE A 107 -5.03 13.70 22.29
CA PHE A 107 -5.10 13.07 20.96
C PHE A 107 -6.03 13.84 20.01
N GLU A 108 -7.16 14.35 20.51
CA GLU A 108 -8.14 15.14 19.76
C GLU A 108 -7.69 16.59 19.50
N SER A 109 -6.60 17.06 20.12
CA SER A 109 -6.03 18.39 19.86
C SER A 109 -5.49 18.56 18.43
N GLY A 110 -5.54 17.52 17.59
CA GLY A 110 -5.23 17.57 16.16
C GLY A 110 -3.74 17.60 15.81
N ASN A 111 -2.86 17.46 16.81
CA ASN A 111 -1.40 17.57 16.65
C ASN A 111 -0.70 16.22 16.39
N TYR A 112 -1.45 15.12 16.37
CA TYR A 112 -0.89 13.77 16.23
C TYR A 112 -0.98 13.26 14.80
N PHE A 113 0.10 12.64 14.37
CA PHE A 113 0.23 12.02 13.06
C PHE A 113 0.77 10.61 13.22
N GLU A 114 0.27 9.70 12.40
CA GLU A 114 0.75 8.34 12.28
C GLU A 114 1.33 8.13 10.88
N SER A 115 2.35 7.28 10.79
CA SER A 115 2.87 6.81 9.50
C SER A 115 2.19 5.49 9.14
N GLU A 116 1.54 5.46 7.99
CA GLU A 116 1.07 4.25 7.34
C GLU A 116 2.06 3.83 6.26
N TYR A 117 2.37 2.53 6.17
CA TYR A 117 3.31 2.02 5.18
C TYR A 117 2.61 1.09 4.21
N TYR A 118 2.95 1.24 2.93
CA TYR A 118 2.40 0.42 1.85
C TYR A 118 3.53 -0.17 1.03
N LEU A 119 3.45 -1.46 0.73
CA LEU A 119 4.33 -2.17 -0.18
C LEU A 119 3.52 -2.55 -1.42
N THR A 120 3.93 -2.05 -2.57
CA THR A 120 3.35 -2.42 -3.86
C THR A 120 4.33 -3.31 -4.61
N LEU A 121 3.91 -4.53 -4.92
CA LEU A 121 4.63 -5.46 -5.77
C LEU A 121 4.02 -5.44 -7.16
N THR A 122 4.86 -5.31 -8.18
CA THR A 122 4.46 -5.35 -9.59
C THR A 122 5.24 -6.43 -10.31
N TYR A 123 4.54 -7.30 -11.04
CA TYR A 123 5.14 -8.36 -11.84
C TYR A 123 4.93 -8.08 -13.33
N LEU A 124 6.04 -8.09 -14.08
CA LEU A 124 6.04 -8.04 -15.53
C LEU A 124 5.70 -9.41 -16.09
N THR A 125 4.53 -9.52 -16.71
CA THR A 125 4.12 -10.76 -17.38
C THR A 125 5.00 -11.03 -18.59
N PRO A 126 5.26 -12.30 -18.94
CA PRO A 126 5.90 -12.65 -20.21
C PRO A 126 5.19 -12.02 -21.41
N ILE A 127 5.94 -11.67 -22.46
CA ILE A 127 5.46 -10.91 -23.64
C ILE A 127 4.23 -11.57 -24.29
N ASP A 128 4.17 -12.90 -24.34
CA ASP A 128 3.03 -13.62 -24.94
C ASP A 128 1.75 -13.47 -24.13
N ALA A 129 1.85 -13.42 -22.80
CA ALA A 129 0.73 -13.16 -21.92
C ALA A 129 0.28 -11.70 -22.04
N GLU A 130 1.23 -10.75 -22.07
CA GLU A 130 0.95 -9.32 -22.23
C GLU A 130 0.13 -9.03 -23.50
N LYS A 131 0.52 -9.62 -24.65
CA LYS A 131 -0.20 -9.46 -25.92
C LYS A 131 -1.63 -9.99 -25.86
N LYS A 132 -1.84 -11.16 -25.24
CA LYS A 132 -3.18 -11.75 -25.08
C LYS A 132 -4.06 -10.86 -24.20
N ILE A 133 -3.51 -10.37 -23.09
CA ILE A 133 -4.21 -9.49 -22.16
C ILE A 133 -4.63 -8.19 -22.85
N LYS A 134 -3.70 -7.54 -23.58
CA LYS A 134 -4.03 -6.32 -24.34
C LYS A 134 -5.13 -6.55 -25.37
N LYS A 135 -5.14 -7.70 -26.05
CA LYS A 135 -6.22 -8.04 -27.00
C LYS A 135 -7.59 -8.16 -26.34
N ILE A 136 -7.67 -8.65 -25.10
CA ILE A 136 -8.94 -8.87 -24.40
C ILE A 136 -9.46 -7.56 -23.75
N PHE A 137 -8.56 -6.74 -23.20
CA PHE A 137 -8.94 -5.59 -22.37
C PHE A 137 -8.66 -4.22 -22.99
N CYS A 138 -7.88 -4.15 -24.07
CA CYS A 138 -7.48 -2.90 -24.73
C CYS A 138 -7.65 -2.93 -26.26
N GLY A 139 -8.26 -3.99 -26.80
CA GLY A 139 -8.58 -4.15 -28.22
C GLY A 139 -9.98 -3.70 -28.57
#